data_AF-A0A9W8YQ39-F1
#
_entry.id   AF-A0A9W8YQ39-F1
#
_cell.length_a   1.000
_cell.length_b   1.000
_cell.length_c   1.000
_cell.angle_alpha   90.00
_cell.angle_beta   90.00
_cell.angle_gamma   90.00
#
_symmetry.space_group_name_H-M   'P 1'
#
loop_
_entity.id
_entity.type
_entity.pdbx_description
1 polymer ?
#
loop_
_entity_poly.entity_id
_entity_poly.type
_entity_poly.pdbx_seq_one_letter_code
_entity_poly.pdbx_strand_id
1 'polypeptide(L)'
;MDAFITKKKRKISTSVQNAGHSGDDEPTEVKLAMLSSLHPGFAQEALLDVLLAHEGSVAASSASISISGPDDVPSGSKKPSASGVVSQTSLRSFARPSEDGGPSPKKKAKLLSRKGATLHLFDPVDIAEHTPCSIIHNFLPSGLANDLLEEMLEESKTFEKITFKLFDTVVSSPHTSSFYVDSYDEMQRQKFEGDTEGQIAIHLPHNSLLVMHAEMQEEWKHSIAPAQAIDPHPVAGNRRINITYRDYKAYLHPKLTPECACGVPSVLRVVQKKKENWGRYFWMCHTSYVPGKEGCTFFQWAEFDEDGKPIWATKNQDKSLAANNGSSQEGQEVECCKRL
;
A
#
# COMPACT_ATOMS: atom_id res chain seq x y z
N MET A 1 49.00 -16.54 24.37
CA MET A 1 49.95 -15.44 24.63
C MET A 1 49.46 -14.22 23.86
N ASP A 2 48.22 -13.77 24.04
CA ASP A 2 47.64 -13.15 25.24
C ASP A 2 48.44 -11.93 25.74
N ALA A 3 48.24 -10.83 25.02
CA ALA A 3 48.44 -9.45 25.47
C ALA A 3 47.60 -8.63 24.48
N PHE A 4 46.54 -7.91 24.87
CA PHE A 4 46.59 -6.75 25.73
C PHE A 4 45.25 -6.59 26.46
N ILE A 5 45.15 -7.16 27.65
CA ILE A 5 44.33 -6.58 28.72
C ILE A 5 45.16 -5.41 29.28
N THR A 6 44.61 -4.20 29.29
CA THR A 6 44.67 -3.26 30.43
C THR A 6 44.12 -1.85 30.11
N LYS A 7 43.42 -1.30 31.12
CA LYS A 7 43.00 0.11 31.36
C LYS A 7 41.59 0.46 30.85
N LYS A 8 40.65 0.99 31.65
CA LYS A 8 40.71 1.54 33.02
C LYS A 8 39.25 1.61 33.56
N LYS A 9 38.98 1.05 34.74
CA LYS A 9 37.73 1.31 35.50
C LYS A 9 37.61 2.81 35.79
N ARG A 10 36.53 3.46 35.36
CA ARG A 10 36.21 4.83 35.75
C ARG A 10 35.29 4.81 36.98
N LYS A 11 35.69 5.59 37.98
CA LYS A 11 35.12 5.70 39.32
C LYS A 11 33.65 6.14 39.31
N ILE A 12 32.89 5.56 40.23
CA ILE A 12 31.65 6.13 40.80
C ILE A 12 32.00 7.47 41.44
N SER A 13 31.41 8.55 40.96
CA SER A 13 31.33 9.83 41.66
C SER A 13 29.87 10.22 41.73
N THR A 14 29.32 10.13 42.94
CA THR A 14 28.09 10.79 43.37
C THR A 14 28.20 12.28 43.14
N SER A 15 27.44 12.80 42.18
CA SER A 15 27.07 14.21 42.11
C SER A 15 25.56 14.28 41.92
N VAL A 16 24.89 14.63 43.02
CA VAL A 16 23.50 15.08 43.03
C VAL A 16 23.42 16.29 42.10
N GLN A 17 22.81 16.10 40.93
CA GLN A 17 22.39 17.19 40.06
C GLN A 17 20.98 16.87 39.57
N ASN A 18 20.03 17.67 40.04
CA ASN A 18 18.72 17.85 39.46
C ASN A 18 18.86 18.05 37.96
N ALA A 19 18.41 17.08 37.17
CA ALA A 19 18.17 17.23 35.75
C ALA A 19 16.78 16.67 35.48
N GLY A 20 15.85 17.55 35.13
CA GLY A 20 14.62 17.14 34.47
C GLY A 20 15.01 16.46 33.17
N HIS A 21 14.92 15.14 33.16
CA HIS A 21 15.22 14.33 31.99
C HIS A 21 13.91 14.13 31.24
N SER A 22 13.87 14.66 30.02
CA SER A 22 12.80 14.41 29.05
C SER A 22 12.72 12.91 28.79
N GLY A 23 11.74 12.24 29.39
CA GLY A 23 11.51 10.79 29.32
C GLY A 23 11.04 10.26 27.96
N ASP A 24 11.48 10.86 26.86
CA ASP A 24 11.03 10.52 25.51
C ASP A 24 11.97 9.56 24.77
N ASP A 25 13.26 9.52 25.13
CA ASP A 25 14.30 8.72 24.43
C ASP A 25 14.52 7.30 24.98
N GLU A 26 13.71 6.82 25.93
CA GLU A 26 13.85 5.46 26.47
C GLU A 26 13.33 4.39 25.49
N PRO A 27 14.01 3.25 25.36
CA PRO A 27 13.56 2.16 24.48
C PRO A 27 12.22 1.60 24.97
N THR A 28 11.39 1.14 24.03
CA THR A 28 10.01 0.67 24.30
C THR A 28 9.94 -0.38 25.39
N GLU A 29 10.91 -1.31 25.47
CA GLU A 29 10.98 -2.33 26.52
C GLU A 29 11.12 -1.73 27.94
N VAL A 30 11.86 -0.64 28.08
CA VAL A 30 12.04 0.07 29.36
C VAL A 30 10.75 0.80 29.73
N LYS A 31 10.10 1.46 28.75
CA LYS A 31 8.80 2.13 28.94
C LYS A 31 7.70 1.15 29.33
N LEU A 32 7.69 -0.06 28.74
CA LEU A 32 6.79 -1.16 29.12
C LEU A 32 7.07 -1.69 30.51
N ALA A 33 8.35 -1.87 30.88
CA ALA A 33 8.73 -2.30 32.22
C ALA A 33 8.32 -1.28 33.30
N MET A 34 8.45 0.01 32.99
CA MET A 34 7.96 1.09 33.86
C MET A 34 6.44 1.06 34.01
N LEU A 35 5.69 0.91 32.92
CA LEU A 35 4.23 0.80 32.99
C LEU A 35 3.75 -0.46 33.71
N SER A 36 4.41 -1.60 33.49
CA SER A 36 4.12 -2.86 34.17
C SER A 36 4.37 -2.76 35.68
N SER A 37 5.40 -2.02 36.08
CA SER A 37 5.69 -1.74 37.49
C SER A 37 4.65 -0.81 38.13
N LEU A 38 4.14 0.18 37.38
CA LEU A 38 3.12 1.12 37.85
C LEU A 38 1.70 0.52 37.85
N HIS A 39 1.44 -0.46 36.98
CA HIS A 39 0.13 -1.08 36.79
C HIS A 39 0.22 -2.62 36.73
N PRO A 40 0.50 -3.31 37.85
CA PRO A 40 0.74 -4.75 37.87
C PRO A 40 -0.46 -5.63 37.47
N GLY A 41 -1.66 -5.05 37.42
CA GLY A 41 -2.91 -5.75 37.04
C GLY A 41 -3.17 -5.80 35.53
N PHE A 42 -2.36 -5.14 34.71
CA PHE A 42 -2.55 -5.07 33.26
C PHE A 42 -1.60 -6.02 32.53
N ALA A 43 -2.13 -6.75 31.55
CA ALA A 43 -1.31 -7.58 30.67
C ALA A 43 -0.36 -6.72 29.83
N GLN A 44 0.84 -7.23 29.56
CA GLN A 44 1.87 -6.51 28.81
C GLN A 44 1.40 -6.03 27.43
N GLU A 45 0.56 -6.81 26.75
CA GLU A 45 -0.03 -6.43 25.45
C GLU A 45 -0.92 -5.19 25.57
N ALA A 46 -1.75 -5.11 26.61
CA ALA A 46 -2.60 -3.95 26.87
C ALA A 46 -1.77 -2.70 27.21
N LEU A 47 -0.64 -2.87 27.90
CA LEU A 47 0.28 -1.76 28.20
C LEU A 47 0.99 -1.25 26.95
N LEU A 48 1.32 -2.15 26.00
CA LEU A 48 1.90 -1.78 24.72
C LEU A 48 0.90 -0.99 23.86
N ASP A 49 -0.36 -1.44 23.81
CA ASP A 49 -1.41 -0.74 23.06
C ASP A 49 -1.66 0.68 23.61
N VAL A 50 -1.73 0.82 24.94
CA VAL A 50 -1.89 2.14 25.59
C VAL A 50 -0.66 3.02 25.35
N LEU A 51 0.55 2.45 25.40
CA LEU A 51 1.79 3.18 25.13
C LEU A 51 1.86 3.67 23.68
N LEU A 52 1.40 2.86 22.71
CA LEU A 52 1.28 3.26 21.31
C LEU A 52 0.22 4.35 21.11
N ALA A 53 -0.91 4.28 21.83
CA ALA A 53 -1.97 5.29 21.77
C ALA A 53 -1.53 6.65 22.32
N HIS A 54 -0.55 6.68 23.22
CA HIS A 54 -0.01 7.89 23.82
C HIS A 54 1.43 8.21 23.36
N GLU A 55 1.75 7.84 22.12
CA GLU A 55 3.01 8.23 21.44
C GLU A 55 4.29 7.85 22.21
N GLY A 56 4.26 6.75 22.99
CA GLY A 56 5.41 6.33 23.77
C GLY A 56 5.61 7.10 25.08
N SER A 57 4.64 7.91 25.51
CA SER A 57 4.72 8.63 26.80
C SER A 57 4.21 7.75 27.95
N VAL A 58 5.13 7.35 28.84
CA VAL A 58 4.80 6.58 30.05
C VAL A 58 3.87 7.38 30.98
N ALA A 59 4.06 8.70 31.07
CA ALA A 59 3.23 9.56 31.93
C ALA A 59 1.78 9.65 31.44
N ALA A 60 1.57 9.87 30.14
CA ALA A 60 0.22 9.94 29.55
C ALA A 60 -0.47 8.57 29.58
N SER A 61 0.28 7.50 29.31
CA SER A 61 -0.20 6.11 29.38
C SER A 61 -0.62 5.70 30.79
N SER A 62 0.18 6.07 31.80
CA SER A 62 -0.14 5.76 33.20
C SER A 62 -1.36 6.54 33.70
N ALA A 63 -1.53 7.79 33.24
CA ALA A 63 -2.67 8.62 33.58
C ALA A 63 -3.99 8.04 33.01
N SER A 64 -3.99 7.55 31.76
CA SER A 64 -5.19 6.94 31.15
C SER A 64 -5.58 5.61 31.81
N ILE A 65 -4.60 4.81 32.23
CA ILE A 65 -4.83 3.57 32.98
C ILE A 65 -5.42 3.87 34.37
N SER A 66 -4.88 4.87 35.08
CA SER A 66 -5.32 5.21 36.46
C SER A 66 -6.75 5.77 36.55
N ILE A 67 -7.25 6.35 35.45
CA ILE A 67 -8.63 6.87 35.36
C ILE A 67 -9.64 5.72 35.14
N SER A 68 -9.16 4.55 34.70
CA SER A 68 -9.95 3.35 34.47
C SER A 68 -9.79 2.43 35.68
N GLY A 69 -10.77 2.40 36.59
CA GLY A 69 -10.73 1.49 37.73
C GLY A 69 -10.60 0.02 37.30
N PRO A 70 -10.07 -0.88 38.16
CA PRO A 70 -9.86 -2.30 37.85
C PRO A 70 -11.14 -3.09 37.54
N ASP A 71 -12.33 -2.51 37.76
CA ASP A 71 -13.63 -3.15 37.53
C ASP A 71 -14.26 -2.87 36.15
N ASP A 72 -13.67 -2.01 35.32
CA ASP A 72 -14.17 -1.67 33.97
C ASP A 72 -13.28 -2.28 32.86
N VAL A 73 -13.00 -3.58 32.99
CA VAL A 73 -12.42 -4.38 31.90
C VAL A 73 -13.55 -4.69 30.91
N PRO A 74 -13.49 -4.27 29.62
CA PRO A 74 -14.24 -4.94 28.59
C PRO A 74 -13.70 -6.38 28.57
N SER A 75 -14.48 -7.30 29.14
CA SER A 75 -14.22 -8.73 29.04
C SER A 75 -13.98 -9.04 27.58
N GLY A 76 -12.71 -9.29 27.22
CA GLY A 76 -12.33 -9.78 25.91
C GLY A 76 -13.21 -10.99 25.64
N SER A 77 -14.11 -10.85 24.67
CA SER A 77 -14.99 -11.91 24.21
C SER A 77 -14.14 -13.17 24.00
N LYS A 78 -14.52 -14.22 24.72
CA LYS A 78 -13.97 -15.58 24.73
C LYS A 78 -13.24 -15.93 23.42
N LYS A 79 -11.97 -16.30 23.54
CA LYS A 79 -11.23 -17.03 22.50
C LYS A 79 -12.06 -18.23 22.01
N PRO A 80 -12.22 -18.46 20.69
CA PRO A 80 -12.11 -19.81 20.19
C PRO A 80 -10.62 -20.12 20.03
N SER A 81 -10.21 -21.26 20.59
CA SER A 81 -8.92 -21.88 20.29
C SER A 81 -8.87 -22.27 18.80
N ALA A 82 -8.04 -21.57 18.02
CA ALA A 82 -7.41 -22.10 16.80
C ALA A 82 -6.32 -21.12 16.35
N SER A 83 -5.16 -21.65 15.95
CA SER A 83 -4.03 -20.91 15.37
C SER A 83 -4.49 -19.88 14.33
N GLY A 84 -4.16 -18.61 14.53
CA GLY A 84 -4.51 -17.56 13.58
C GLY A 84 -3.99 -16.18 14.00
N VAL A 85 -3.24 -15.58 13.09
CA VAL A 85 -2.66 -14.23 13.05
C VAL A 85 -3.28 -13.20 14.02
N VAL A 86 -2.44 -12.62 14.89
CA VAL A 86 -2.78 -11.46 15.73
C VAL A 86 -3.01 -10.26 14.83
N SER A 87 -4.26 -9.80 14.73
CA SER A 87 -4.61 -8.56 14.03
C SER A 87 -4.50 -7.40 15.03
N GLN A 88 -3.52 -6.51 14.82
CA GLN A 88 -3.36 -5.30 15.63
C GLN A 88 -4.58 -4.39 15.44
N THR A 89 -5.31 -4.09 16.52
CA THR A 89 -6.54 -3.27 16.50
C THR A 89 -6.23 -1.78 16.51
N SER A 90 -7.09 -0.97 15.86
CA SER A 90 -6.98 0.50 15.80
C SER A 90 -6.86 1.14 17.20
N LEU A 91 -5.97 2.13 17.33
CA LEU A 91 -5.73 2.93 18.55
C LEU A 91 -6.96 3.76 18.99
N ARG A 92 -8.04 3.79 18.20
CA ARG A 92 -9.29 4.52 18.49
C ARG A 92 -10.01 4.03 19.74
N SER A 93 -9.88 2.75 20.11
CA SER A 93 -10.50 2.22 21.33
C SER A 93 -9.89 2.81 22.61
N PHE A 94 -8.68 3.35 22.54
CA PHE A 94 -7.93 3.87 23.69
C PHE A 94 -8.00 5.40 23.82
N ALA A 95 -8.29 6.12 22.74
CA ALA A 95 -8.47 7.57 22.76
C ALA A 95 -9.90 7.96 23.18
N ARG A 96 -10.25 7.86 24.47
CA ARG A 96 -11.48 8.49 24.98
C ARG A 96 -11.28 10.01 25.03
N PRO A 97 -12.16 10.83 24.43
CA PRO A 97 -12.17 12.26 24.71
C PRO A 97 -12.60 12.46 26.16
N SER A 98 -11.84 13.23 26.93
CA SER A 98 -12.24 13.69 28.26
C SER A 98 -13.65 14.30 28.17
N GLU A 99 -14.60 13.76 28.93
CA GLU A 99 -15.90 14.38 29.08
C GLU A 99 -15.73 15.62 29.97
N ASP A 100 -15.65 16.79 29.33
CA ASP A 100 -16.11 18.02 29.95
C ASP A 100 -17.12 18.68 29.02
N GLY A 101 -18.30 18.97 29.58
CA GLY A 101 -19.51 19.31 28.84
C GLY A 101 -19.46 20.70 28.23
N GLY A 102 -19.64 20.79 26.91
CA GLY A 102 -19.94 22.04 26.22
C GLY A 102 -20.10 21.84 24.70
N PRO A 103 -21.13 22.43 24.05
CA PRO A 103 -21.36 22.24 22.62
C PRO A 103 -20.39 23.16 21.85
N SER A 104 -19.34 22.58 21.30
CA SER A 104 -18.43 23.26 20.36
C SER A 104 -17.91 22.27 19.32
N PRO A 105 -17.70 22.70 18.05
CA PRO A 105 -17.47 21.78 16.94
C PRO A 105 -16.15 21.04 17.12
N LYS A 106 -16.24 19.74 17.35
CA LYS A 106 -15.13 18.82 17.59
C LYS A 106 -14.17 18.81 16.40
N LYS A 107 -12.99 19.42 16.54
CA LYS A 107 -11.85 19.15 15.65
C LYS A 107 -11.34 17.74 15.96
N LYS A 108 -11.65 16.77 15.09
CA LYS A 108 -11.00 15.45 15.11
C LYS A 108 -9.50 15.67 14.93
N ALA A 109 -8.67 15.20 15.87
CA ALA A 109 -7.24 15.18 15.69
C ALA A 109 -6.92 14.22 14.53
N LYS A 110 -6.62 14.76 13.35
CA LYS A 110 -6.12 13.96 12.23
C LYS A 110 -4.76 13.40 12.63
N LEU A 111 -4.55 12.09 12.53
CA LEU A 111 -3.22 11.49 12.57
C LEU A 111 -2.48 11.93 11.30
N LEU A 112 -1.89 13.13 11.35
CA LEU A 112 -1.02 13.60 10.29
C LEU A 112 0.37 13.07 10.56
N SER A 113 0.95 12.41 9.55
CA SER A 113 2.34 12.02 9.63
C SER A 113 3.21 13.28 9.78
N ARG A 114 3.99 13.37 10.86
CA ARG A 114 5.00 14.43 11.05
C ARG A 114 6.04 14.29 9.93
N LYS A 115 6.53 15.40 9.37
CA LYS A 115 7.53 15.39 8.29
C LYS A 115 8.70 14.47 8.65
N GLY A 116 8.86 13.36 7.93
CA GLY A 116 9.91 12.35 8.15
C GLY A 116 9.50 11.10 8.95
N ALA A 117 8.29 11.04 9.53
CA ALA A 117 7.73 9.83 10.12
C ALA A 117 6.92 9.04 9.08
N THR A 118 6.84 7.72 9.23
CA THR A 118 5.95 6.88 8.42
C THR A 118 4.71 6.58 9.25
N LEU A 119 3.53 6.90 8.72
CA LEU A 119 2.27 6.57 9.38
C LEU A 119 1.89 5.13 9.01
N HIS A 120 1.91 4.22 9.98
CA HIS A 120 1.52 2.83 9.78
C HIS A 120 0.02 2.67 10.01
N LEU A 121 -0.68 2.15 9.00
CA LEU A 121 -2.12 1.93 9.03
C LEU A 121 -2.43 0.44 8.90
N PHE A 122 -3.28 -0.05 9.80
CA PHE A 122 -3.69 -1.46 9.89
C PHE A 122 -5.20 -1.62 9.74
N ASP A 123 -5.98 -0.74 10.36
CA ASP A 123 -7.43 -0.83 10.40
C ASP A 123 -8.07 -0.32 9.10
N PRO A 124 -9.10 -1.01 8.56
CA PRO A 124 -9.78 -0.60 7.34
C PRO A 124 -10.36 0.81 7.36
N VAL A 125 -10.87 1.26 8.51
CA VAL A 125 -11.47 2.60 8.66
C VAL A 125 -10.38 3.66 8.60
N ASP A 126 -9.26 3.42 9.30
CA ASP A 126 -8.15 4.37 9.32
C ASP A 126 -7.48 4.47 7.94
N ILE A 127 -7.38 3.36 7.21
CA ILE A 127 -6.87 3.34 5.82
C ILE A 127 -7.78 4.18 4.90
N ALA A 128 -9.09 3.97 4.95
CA ALA A 128 -10.04 4.71 4.12
C ALA A 128 -10.12 6.21 4.47
N GLU A 129 -9.77 6.60 5.71
CA GLU A 129 -9.77 8.00 6.13
C GLU A 129 -8.50 8.75 5.74
N HIS A 130 -7.36 8.06 5.67
CA HIS A 130 -6.06 8.69 5.40
C HIS A 130 -5.54 8.46 3.98
N THR A 131 -6.15 7.55 3.24
CA THR A 131 -5.74 7.21 1.87
C THR A 131 -6.96 6.97 0.98
N PRO A 132 -6.86 7.20 -0.34
CA PRO A 132 -7.89 6.81 -1.30
C PRO A 132 -7.85 5.29 -1.58
N CYS A 133 -7.72 4.48 -0.51
CA CYS A 133 -7.71 3.03 -0.57
C CYS A 133 -8.73 2.45 0.40
N SER A 134 -9.20 1.24 0.09
CA SER A 134 -10.02 0.44 1.02
C SER A 134 -9.44 -0.96 1.12
N ILE A 135 -9.46 -1.54 2.31
CA ILE A 135 -8.93 -2.90 2.55
C ILE A 135 -10.02 -3.81 3.09
N ILE A 136 -10.00 -5.06 2.64
CA ILE A 136 -10.82 -6.15 3.15
C ILE A 136 -9.87 -7.26 3.58
N HIS A 137 -9.83 -7.53 4.88
CA HIS A 137 -9.06 -8.65 5.42
C HIS A 137 -9.82 -9.96 5.29
N ASN A 138 -9.09 -11.06 5.16
CA ASN A 138 -9.65 -12.40 4.99
C ASN A 138 -10.68 -12.46 3.85
N PHE A 139 -10.33 -11.89 2.70
CA PHE A 139 -11.23 -11.71 1.57
C PHE A 139 -11.77 -13.05 1.03
N LEU A 140 -10.91 -14.07 0.94
CA LEU A 140 -11.29 -15.42 0.56
C LEU A 140 -11.51 -16.30 1.81
N PRO A 141 -12.31 -17.37 1.72
CA PRO A 141 -12.28 -18.44 2.72
C PRO A 141 -10.84 -18.95 2.91
N SER A 142 -10.42 -19.21 4.15
CA SER A 142 -9.01 -19.53 4.47
C SER A 142 -8.48 -20.76 3.73
N GLY A 143 -9.31 -21.79 3.54
CA GLY A 143 -8.94 -22.96 2.72
C GLY A 143 -8.60 -22.55 1.30
N LEU A 144 -9.52 -21.84 0.63
CA LEU A 144 -9.32 -21.36 -0.73
C LEU A 144 -8.12 -20.40 -0.86
N ALA A 145 -7.87 -19.55 0.14
CA ALA A 145 -6.73 -18.65 0.15
C ALA A 145 -5.38 -19.41 0.21
N ASN A 146 -5.33 -20.50 0.98
CA ASN A 146 -4.16 -21.36 1.07
C ASN A 146 -3.98 -22.20 -0.20
N ASP A 147 -5.05 -22.78 -0.73
CA ASP A 147 -5.01 -23.56 -1.98
C ASP A 147 -4.51 -22.69 -3.14
N LEU A 148 -5.06 -21.47 -3.27
CA LEU A 148 -4.58 -20.49 -4.26
C LEU A 148 -3.12 -20.11 -4.03
N LEU A 149 -2.70 -19.94 -2.77
CA LEU A 149 -1.30 -19.63 -2.45
C LEU A 149 -0.36 -20.76 -2.86
N GLU A 150 -0.73 -22.01 -2.61
CA GLU A 150 0.08 -23.18 -3.00
C GLU A 150 0.21 -23.30 -4.52
N GLU A 151 -0.90 -23.16 -5.24
CA GLU A 151 -0.92 -23.14 -6.71
C GLU A 151 -0.03 -22.03 -7.27
N MET A 152 -0.20 -20.80 -6.77
CA MET A 152 0.59 -19.65 -7.21
C MET A 152 2.07 -19.77 -6.82
N LEU A 153 2.40 -20.42 -5.70
CA LEU A 153 3.79 -20.69 -5.32
C LEU A 153 4.46 -21.67 -6.28
N GLU A 154 3.73 -22.68 -6.75
CA GLU A 154 4.23 -23.59 -7.78
C GLU A 154 4.44 -22.85 -9.11
N GLU A 155 3.44 -22.09 -9.55
CA GLU A 155 3.52 -21.34 -10.80
C GLU A 155 4.60 -20.26 -10.77
N SER A 156 4.83 -19.64 -9.60
CA SER A 156 5.84 -18.59 -9.42
C SER A 156 7.27 -19.02 -9.78
N LYS A 157 7.54 -20.32 -9.84
CA LYS A 157 8.82 -20.87 -10.31
C LYS A 157 9.10 -20.54 -11.78
N THR A 158 8.05 -20.29 -12.56
CA THR A 158 8.13 -19.91 -13.98
C THR A 158 8.18 -18.40 -14.21
N PHE A 159 8.00 -17.60 -13.15
CA PHE A 159 7.89 -16.16 -13.29
C PHE A 159 9.20 -15.53 -13.72
N GLU A 160 9.11 -14.62 -14.67
CA GLU A 160 10.26 -13.94 -15.24
C GLU A 160 10.66 -12.71 -14.43
N LYS A 161 11.95 -12.38 -14.53
CA LYS A 161 12.52 -11.16 -13.98
C LYS A 161 12.62 -10.12 -15.08
N ILE A 162 11.76 -9.11 -15.02
CA ILE A 162 11.76 -8.04 -16.02
C ILE A 162 13.02 -7.18 -15.89
N THR A 163 13.62 -6.89 -17.03
CA THR A 163 14.69 -5.91 -17.18
C THR A 163 14.17 -4.64 -17.84
N PHE A 164 14.73 -3.50 -17.46
CA PHE A 164 14.36 -2.20 -18.01
C PHE A 164 15.56 -1.27 -18.00
N LYS A 165 15.53 -0.21 -18.82
CA LYS A 165 16.62 0.75 -18.93
C LYS A 165 16.35 1.96 -18.00
N LEU A 166 17.30 2.27 -17.12
CA LEU A 166 17.28 3.42 -16.21
C LEU A 166 18.62 4.18 -16.32
N PHE A 167 18.59 5.48 -16.66
CA PHE A 167 19.78 6.32 -16.88
C PHE A 167 20.88 5.60 -17.70
N ASP A 168 20.47 5.04 -18.84
CA ASP A 168 21.31 4.24 -19.74
C ASP A 168 21.83 2.89 -19.24
N THR A 169 21.50 2.51 -18.01
CA THR A 169 21.85 1.22 -17.43
C THR A 169 20.69 0.25 -17.53
N VAL A 170 20.94 -0.97 -18.02
CA VAL A 170 19.96 -2.06 -17.96
C VAL A 170 19.95 -2.61 -16.54
N VAL A 171 18.81 -2.45 -15.86
CA VAL A 171 18.59 -2.94 -14.50
C VAL A 171 17.54 -4.04 -14.49
N SER A 172 17.52 -4.86 -13.43
CA SER A 172 16.55 -5.93 -13.26
C SER A 172 15.66 -5.70 -12.04
N SER A 173 14.38 -6.01 -12.16
CA SER A 173 13.41 -5.92 -11.06
C SER A 173 13.81 -6.83 -9.89
N PRO A 174 13.79 -6.39 -8.62
CA PRO A 174 14.01 -7.29 -7.48
C PRO A 174 12.87 -8.30 -7.27
N HIS A 175 11.78 -8.20 -8.04
CA HIS A 175 10.64 -9.11 -8.03
C HIS A 175 10.52 -9.86 -9.36
N THR A 176 10.07 -11.10 -9.28
CA THR A 176 9.56 -11.87 -10.43
C THR A 176 8.07 -11.61 -10.61
N SER A 177 7.55 -11.78 -11.82
CA SER A 177 6.12 -11.62 -12.07
C SER A 177 5.70 -12.29 -13.38
N SER A 178 4.46 -12.73 -13.44
CA SER A 178 3.76 -13.13 -14.67
C SER A 178 2.64 -12.13 -14.99
N PHE A 179 2.10 -12.19 -16.21
CA PHE A 179 0.88 -11.49 -16.60
C PHE A 179 -0.12 -12.45 -17.19
N TYR A 180 -1.37 -12.23 -16.82
CA TYR A 180 -2.51 -12.97 -17.33
C TYR A 180 -3.40 -11.95 -18.05
N VAL A 181 -3.65 -12.21 -19.32
CA VAL A 181 -4.50 -11.41 -20.20
C VAL A 181 -5.45 -12.38 -20.90
N ASP A 182 -6.69 -11.94 -21.13
CA ASP A 182 -7.74 -12.76 -21.75
C ASP A 182 -7.42 -13.10 -23.23
N SER A 183 -6.53 -12.34 -23.87
CA SER A 183 -5.95 -12.65 -25.17
C SER A 183 -4.45 -12.33 -25.23
N TYR A 184 -3.70 -13.15 -25.98
CA TYR A 184 -2.22 -13.15 -26.05
C TYR A 184 -1.58 -11.86 -26.61
N ASP A 185 -2.38 -10.85 -26.97
CA ASP A 185 -1.98 -9.67 -27.76
C ASP A 185 -1.57 -8.42 -26.93
N GLU A 186 -1.68 -8.43 -25.60
CA GLU A 186 -1.67 -7.17 -24.80
C GLU A 186 -0.70 -7.14 -23.60
N MET A 187 0.61 -7.30 -23.83
CA MET A 187 1.62 -7.13 -22.78
C MET A 187 2.49 -5.89 -23.00
N GLN A 188 2.29 -4.79 -22.26
CA GLN A 188 3.31 -3.75 -22.06
C GLN A 188 3.21 -3.06 -20.68
N ARG A 189 4.36 -2.92 -19.99
CA ARG A 189 4.49 -2.50 -18.58
C ARG A 189 4.82 -1.02 -18.39
N GLN A 190 4.38 -0.47 -17.25
CA GLN A 190 4.68 0.87 -16.74
C GLN A 190 5.56 0.81 -15.47
N LYS A 191 6.46 1.78 -15.25
CA LYS A 191 7.00 2.22 -13.93
C LYS A 191 7.58 3.65 -14.02
N PHE A 192 7.61 4.42 -12.92
CA PHE A 192 8.55 5.54 -12.64
C PHE A 192 8.70 5.93 -11.15
N GLU A 193 9.77 6.70 -10.87
CA GLU A 193 10.40 7.14 -9.59
C GLU A 193 9.57 8.09 -8.69
N GLY A 194 9.86 8.09 -7.39
CA GLY A 194 9.18 8.87 -6.34
C GLY A 194 9.98 10.06 -5.79
N ASP A 195 9.27 11.13 -5.41
CA ASP A 195 9.79 12.27 -4.64
C ASP A 195 9.42 12.07 -3.16
N THR A 196 10.21 12.66 -2.27
CA THR A 196 10.14 12.51 -0.80
C THR A 196 9.13 13.48 -0.17
N GLU A 197 7.87 13.10 -0.13
CA GLU A 197 6.88 13.67 0.81
C GLU A 197 6.27 12.55 1.67
N GLY A 198 5.54 12.91 2.73
CA GLY A 198 5.19 12.03 3.86
C GLY A 198 4.72 10.62 3.46
N GLN A 199 5.24 9.59 4.15
CA GLN A 199 4.99 8.19 3.82
C GLN A 199 3.87 7.61 4.68
N ILE A 200 2.97 6.88 4.03
CA ILE A 200 1.96 6.04 4.69
C ILE A 200 2.27 4.58 4.34
N ALA A 201 2.37 3.74 5.37
CA ALA A 201 2.60 2.31 5.22
C ALA A 201 1.32 1.56 5.57
N ILE A 202 0.69 0.94 4.57
CA ILE A 202 -0.46 0.06 4.77
C ILE A 202 0.03 -1.36 4.96
N HIS A 203 -0.33 -2.00 6.08
CA HIS A 203 0.01 -3.39 6.32
C HIS A 203 -0.95 -4.33 5.58
N LEU A 204 -0.41 -5.24 4.76
CA LEU A 204 -1.17 -6.18 3.93
C LEU A 204 -0.91 -7.63 4.37
N PRO A 205 -1.64 -8.15 5.38
CA PRO A 205 -1.50 -9.54 5.79
C PRO A 205 -2.00 -10.50 4.71
N HIS A 206 -1.69 -11.79 4.86
CA HIS A 206 -2.19 -12.85 3.96
C HIS A 206 -3.70 -12.72 3.77
N ASN A 207 -4.18 -13.01 2.54
CA ASN A 207 -5.59 -12.98 2.20
C ASN A 207 -6.27 -11.61 2.40
N SER A 208 -5.56 -10.51 2.08
CA SER A 208 -6.12 -9.17 2.08
C SER A 208 -6.35 -8.65 0.66
N LEU A 209 -7.53 -8.07 0.42
CA LEU A 209 -7.84 -7.34 -0.80
C LEU A 209 -7.71 -5.84 -0.54
N LEU A 210 -6.82 -5.17 -1.27
CA LEU A 210 -6.68 -3.72 -1.27
C LEU A 210 -7.26 -3.17 -2.58
N VAL A 211 -8.22 -2.26 -2.47
CA VAL A 211 -8.81 -1.52 -3.60
C VAL A 211 -8.22 -0.11 -3.60
N MET A 212 -7.57 0.26 -4.69
CA MET A 212 -7.09 1.63 -4.93
C MET A 212 -8.16 2.40 -5.72
N HIS A 213 -8.69 3.48 -5.16
CA HIS A 213 -9.66 4.35 -5.84
C HIS A 213 -8.97 5.31 -6.81
N ALA A 214 -9.74 5.98 -7.67
CA ALA A 214 -9.23 6.76 -8.80
C ALA A 214 -8.12 7.78 -8.42
N GLU A 215 -8.33 8.54 -7.35
CA GLU A 215 -7.40 9.57 -6.85
C GLU A 215 -6.02 8.99 -6.49
N MET A 216 -5.94 7.70 -6.14
CA MET A 216 -4.68 7.04 -5.76
C MET A 216 -3.66 6.99 -6.90
N GLN A 217 -4.10 6.89 -8.15
CA GLN A 217 -3.16 6.82 -9.28
C GLN A 217 -2.67 8.20 -9.73
N GLU A 218 -3.45 9.25 -9.43
CA GLU A 218 -3.20 10.61 -9.88
C GLU A 218 -2.31 11.36 -8.89
N GLU A 219 -2.68 11.32 -7.62
CA GLU A 219 -2.06 12.14 -6.58
C GLU A 219 -1.00 11.39 -5.76
N TRP A 220 -1.07 10.06 -5.74
CA TRP A 220 -0.23 9.23 -4.90
C TRP A 220 0.75 8.37 -5.70
N LYS A 221 1.85 8.04 -5.04
CA LYS A 221 2.77 6.99 -5.47
C LYS A 221 2.74 5.88 -4.44
N HIS A 222 2.57 4.66 -4.90
CA HIS A 222 2.68 3.47 -4.06
C HIS A 222 3.96 2.72 -4.41
N SER A 223 4.61 2.17 -3.38
CA SER A 223 5.76 1.28 -3.56
C SER A 223 5.75 0.21 -2.48
N ILE A 224 6.46 -0.88 -2.73
CA ILE A 224 6.77 -1.88 -1.71
C ILE A 224 8.18 -1.58 -1.21
N ALA A 225 8.27 -1.00 -0.02
CA ALA A 225 9.56 -0.74 0.62
C ALA A 225 10.20 -2.06 1.09
N PRO A 226 11.54 -2.23 0.99
CA PRO A 226 12.22 -3.37 1.57
C PRO A 226 11.99 -3.44 3.09
N ALA A 227 11.51 -4.59 3.58
CA ALA A 227 11.38 -4.85 5.00
C ALA A 227 12.65 -5.55 5.52
N GLN A 228 13.22 -5.06 6.63
CA GLN A 228 14.42 -5.65 7.25
C GLN A 228 14.10 -6.93 8.05
N ALA A 229 12.92 -6.99 8.64
CA ALA A 229 12.41 -8.14 9.38
C ALA A 229 10.97 -8.43 8.92
N ILE A 230 10.67 -9.70 8.71
CA ILE A 230 9.33 -10.19 8.34
C ILE A 230 9.05 -11.45 9.15
N ASP A 231 7.80 -11.60 9.59
CA ASP A 231 7.33 -12.85 10.14
C ASP A 231 7.06 -13.83 8.99
N PRO A 232 7.70 -15.02 8.99
CA PRO A 232 7.53 -15.96 7.90
C PRO A 232 6.11 -16.53 7.90
N HIS A 233 5.50 -16.61 6.70
CA HIS A 233 4.23 -17.29 6.53
C HIS A 233 4.40 -18.81 6.71
N PRO A 234 3.49 -19.53 7.40
CA PRO A 234 3.63 -20.97 7.64
C PRO A 234 3.81 -21.80 6.37
N VAL A 235 3.17 -21.40 5.26
CA VAL A 235 3.23 -22.10 3.97
C VAL A 235 4.27 -21.48 3.01
N ALA A 236 4.33 -20.15 2.94
CA ALA A 236 5.13 -19.47 1.91
C ALA A 236 6.54 -19.08 2.39
N GLY A 237 6.80 -19.19 3.70
CA GLY A 237 7.99 -18.65 4.34
C GLY A 237 8.11 -17.15 4.10
N ASN A 238 9.23 -16.74 3.52
CA ASN A 238 9.55 -15.33 3.25
C ASN A 238 9.02 -14.83 1.90
N ARG A 239 8.21 -15.62 1.19
CA ARG A 239 7.66 -15.25 -0.12
C ARG A 239 6.29 -14.61 0.05
N ARG A 240 6.08 -13.47 -0.61
CA ARG A 240 4.77 -12.81 -0.74
C ARG A 240 4.35 -12.79 -2.19
N ILE A 241 3.19 -13.37 -2.49
CA ILE A 241 2.54 -13.28 -3.81
C ILE A 241 1.50 -12.17 -3.76
N ASN A 242 1.46 -11.35 -4.80
CA ASN A 242 0.52 -10.24 -4.94
C ASN A 242 -0.14 -10.32 -6.31
N ILE A 243 -1.46 -10.45 -6.34
CA ILE A 243 -2.24 -10.45 -7.57
C ILE A 243 -2.85 -9.06 -7.72
N THR A 244 -2.69 -8.45 -8.89
CA THR A 244 -3.23 -7.11 -9.17
C THR A 244 -4.16 -7.19 -10.36
N TYR A 245 -5.45 -7.11 -10.09
CA TYR A 245 -6.48 -7.01 -11.11
C TYR A 245 -6.52 -5.58 -11.67
N ARG A 246 -6.63 -5.46 -13.00
CA ARG A 246 -6.80 -4.20 -13.70
C ARG A 246 -7.81 -4.41 -14.83
N ASP A 247 -8.79 -3.53 -14.90
CA ASP A 247 -9.75 -3.49 -16.01
C ASP A 247 -9.16 -2.63 -17.13
N TYR A 248 -8.65 -3.28 -18.16
CA TYR A 248 -8.18 -2.61 -19.37
C TYR A 248 -9.37 -2.28 -20.26
N LYS A 249 -9.77 -1.01 -20.24
CA LYS A 249 -10.89 -0.52 -21.05
C LYS A 249 -10.59 -0.75 -22.54
N ALA A 250 -11.52 -1.41 -23.24
CA ALA A 250 -11.36 -1.74 -24.66
C ALA A 250 -11.04 -0.52 -25.55
N TYR A 251 -11.57 0.67 -25.22
CA TYR A 251 -11.29 1.91 -25.96
C TYR A 251 -9.89 2.51 -25.68
N LEU A 252 -9.16 1.99 -24.69
CA LEU A 252 -7.75 2.33 -24.41
C LEU A 252 -6.80 1.21 -24.87
N HIS A 253 -7.28 0.24 -25.64
CA HIS A 253 -6.45 -0.81 -26.21
C HIS A 253 -5.32 -0.20 -27.05
N PRO A 254 -4.07 -0.72 -27.01
CA PRO A 254 -2.92 -0.15 -27.74
C PRO A 254 -3.14 0.07 -29.25
N LYS A 255 -3.92 -0.79 -29.92
CA LYS A 255 -4.36 -0.62 -31.33
C LYS A 255 -5.17 0.65 -31.60
N LEU A 256 -5.74 1.25 -30.56
CA LEU A 256 -6.59 2.43 -30.64
C LEU A 256 -5.86 3.69 -30.17
N THR A 257 -4.86 3.56 -29.29
CA THR A 257 -4.13 4.73 -28.76
C THR A 257 -3.25 5.41 -29.82
N PRO A 258 -2.92 6.71 -29.65
CA PRO A 258 -2.07 7.42 -30.60
C PRO A 258 -0.70 6.74 -30.75
N GLU A 259 -0.22 6.59 -31.96
CA GLU A 259 1.14 6.09 -32.22
C GLU A 259 2.16 7.23 -32.16
N CYS A 260 3.34 6.95 -31.62
CA CYS A 260 4.44 7.90 -31.65
C CYS A 260 5.24 7.81 -32.96
N ALA A 261 6.22 8.69 -33.15
CA ALA A 261 7.09 8.67 -34.34
C ALA A 261 7.93 7.38 -34.51
N CYS A 262 8.00 6.52 -33.49
CA CYS A 262 8.64 5.21 -33.57
C CYS A 262 7.71 4.10 -34.09
N GLY A 263 6.44 4.41 -34.41
CA GLY A 263 5.45 3.42 -34.84
C GLY A 263 5.01 2.48 -33.71
N VAL A 264 5.10 2.92 -32.45
CA VAL A 264 4.58 2.15 -31.31
C VAL A 264 3.44 2.92 -30.62
N PRO A 265 2.44 2.22 -30.08
CA PRO A 265 1.40 2.82 -29.26
C PRO A 265 1.99 3.64 -28.11
N SER A 266 1.51 4.88 -27.96
CA SER A 266 1.91 5.75 -26.87
C SER A 266 1.27 5.32 -25.55
N VAL A 267 1.95 5.66 -24.45
CA VAL A 267 1.45 5.38 -23.10
C VAL A 267 0.80 6.63 -22.50
N LEU A 268 -0.31 6.44 -21.81
CA LEU A 268 -1.00 7.50 -21.07
C LEU A 268 -0.33 7.72 -19.71
N ARG A 269 -0.06 8.98 -19.36
CA ARG A 269 0.46 9.39 -18.06
C ARG A 269 -0.23 10.65 -17.57
N VAL A 270 -0.15 10.89 -16.27
CA VAL A 270 -0.65 12.09 -15.60
C VAL A 270 0.50 12.96 -15.11
N VAL A 271 0.35 14.29 -15.22
CA VAL A 271 1.34 15.24 -14.71
C VAL A 271 1.24 15.31 -13.18
N GLN A 272 2.28 14.87 -12.50
CA GLN A 272 2.34 14.88 -11.03
C GLN A 272 3.26 15.97 -10.45
N LYS A 273 4.12 16.59 -11.26
CA LYS A 273 5.19 17.50 -10.77
C LYS A 273 4.91 19.00 -10.94
N LYS A 274 4.26 19.41 -12.02
CA LYS A 274 4.09 20.84 -12.35
C LYS A 274 2.71 21.33 -11.91
N LYS A 275 2.67 22.31 -11.00
CA LYS A 275 1.42 22.85 -10.42
C LYS A 275 0.41 23.34 -11.46
N GLU A 276 0.86 23.97 -12.54
CA GLU A 276 -0.02 24.53 -13.59
C GLU A 276 -0.79 23.47 -14.37
N ASN A 277 -0.17 22.32 -14.63
CA ASN A 277 -0.76 21.24 -15.41
C ASN A 277 -1.02 19.99 -14.55
N TRP A 278 -1.02 20.14 -13.22
CA TRP A 278 -1.15 19.03 -12.30
C TRP A 278 -2.49 18.30 -12.51
N GLY A 279 -2.44 16.97 -12.53
CA GLY A 279 -3.61 16.13 -12.83
C GLY A 279 -3.97 16.03 -14.32
N ARG A 280 -3.32 16.78 -15.23
CA ARG A 280 -3.58 16.66 -16.67
C ARG A 280 -2.91 15.41 -17.25
N TYR A 281 -3.65 14.70 -18.09
CA TYR A 281 -3.19 13.51 -18.78
C TYR A 281 -2.53 13.83 -20.12
N PHE A 282 -1.51 13.06 -20.49
CA PHE A 282 -0.80 13.18 -21.75
C PHE A 282 -0.30 11.82 -22.25
N TRP A 283 -0.17 11.73 -23.56
CA TRP A 283 0.41 10.62 -24.29
C TRP A 283 1.90 10.88 -24.51
N MET A 284 2.73 9.88 -24.28
CA MET A 284 4.17 9.97 -24.56
C MET A 284 4.75 8.66 -25.10
N CYS A 285 5.90 8.76 -25.75
CA CYS A 285 6.69 7.59 -26.14
C CYS A 285 7.31 6.90 -24.90
N HIS A 286 7.26 5.56 -24.87
CA HIS A 286 7.90 4.74 -23.82
C HIS A 286 9.13 3.96 -24.31
N THR A 287 9.48 4.06 -25.60
CA THR A 287 10.53 3.25 -26.22
C THR A 287 11.91 3.46 -25.59
N SER A 288 12.20 4.65 -25.04
CA SER A 288 13.47 4.95 -24.35
C SER A 288 13.75 4.07 -23.12
N TYR A 289 12.72 3.44 -22.56
CA TYR A 289 12.83 2.55 -21.40
C TYR A 289 13.01 1.08 -21.78
N VAL A 290 12.82 0.75 -23.06
CA VAL A 290 12.99 -0.59 -23.60
C VAL A 290 14.47 -0.80 -23.93
N PRO A 291 15.12 -1.84 -23.38
CA PRO A 291 16.51 -2.15 -23.72
C PRO A 291 16.69 -2.33 -25.24
N GLY A 292 17.71 -1.67 -25.80
CA GLY A 292 18.06 -1.80 -27.22
C GLY A 292 17.22 -0.97 -28.19
N LYS A 293 16.34 -0.08 -27.72
CA LYS A 293 15.60 0.86 -28.58
C LYS A 293 15.88 2.32 -28.21
N GLU A 294 15.88 3.19 -29.22
CA GLU A 294 15.93 4.65 -29.03
C GLU A 294 14.50 5.23 -29.01
N GLY A 295 14.23 6.16 -28.09
CA GLY A 295 12.93 6.80 -27.96
C GLY A 295 12.85 8.11 -28.73
N CYS A 296 11.67 8.45 -29.25
CA CYS A 296 11.36 9.78 -29.75
C CYS A 296 10.80 10.69 -28.65
N THR A 297 10.73 11.99 -28.93
CA THR A 297 10.20 13.03 -28.03
C THR A 297 8.69 13.27 -28.19
N PHE A 298 7.94 12.28 -28.70
CA PHE A 298 6.50 12.41 -28.92
C PHE A 298 5.76 12.75 -27.62
N PHE A 299 4.91 13.77 -27.71
CA PHE A 299 4.09 14.29 -26.63
C PHE A 299 2.77 14.82 -27.20
N GLN A 300 1.65 14.44 -26.59
CA GLN A 300 0.33 14.97 -26.94
C GLN A 300 -0.55 15.03 -25.68
N TRP A 301 -1.27 16.13 -25.48
CA TRP A 301 -2.26 16.20 -24.39
C TRP A 301 -3.41 15.21 -24.65
N ALA A 302 -3.83 14.52 -23.61
CA ALA A 302 -4.98 13.64 -23.67
C ALA A 302 -6.25 14.43 -23.36
N GLU A 303 -7.26 14.27 -24.20
CA GLU A 303 -8.57 14.90 -24.05
C GLU A 303 -9.62 13.79 -23.95
N PHE A 304 -10.49 13.91 -22.95
CA PHE A 304 -11.53 12.95 -22.64
C PHE A 304 -12.89 13.64 -22.62
N ASP A 305 -13.94 12.90 -22.93
CA ASP A 305 -15.33 13.34 -22.75
C ASP A 305 -15.79 13.18 -21.30
N GLU A 306 -17.07 13.49 -21.03
CA GLU A 306 -17.68 13.37 -19.69
C GLU A 306 -17.70 11.92 -19.16
N ASP A 307 -17.65 10.92 -20.04
CA ASP A 307 -17.56 9.51 -19.69
C ASP A 307 -16.11 9.04 -19.46
N GLY A 308 -15.12 9.93 -19.62
CA GLY A 308 -13.70 9.58 -19.54
C GLY A 308 -13.18 8.79 -20.74
N LYS A 309 -13.88 8.82 -21.88
CA LYS A 309 -13.41 8.21 -23.13
C LYS A 309 -12.57 9.22 -23.92
N PRO A 310 -11.49 8.79 -24.58
CA PRO A 310 -10.72 9.68 -25.43
C PRO A 310 -11.59 10.25 -26.55
N ILE A 311 -11.48 11.55 -26.82
CA ILE A 311 -12.30 12.24 -27.85
C ILE A 311 -12.19 11.64 -29.27
N TRP A 312 -11.12 10.90 -29.54
CA TRP A 312 -10.93 10.21 -30.81
C TRP A 312 -11.60 8.84 -30.85
N ALA A 313 -11.89 8.22 -29.70
CA ALA A 313 -12.61 6.96 -29.61
C ALA A 313 -14.07 7.14 -30.07
N THR A 314 -14.69 8.28 -29.75
CA THR A 314 -16.04 8.64 -30.20
C THR A 314 -16.10 8.78 -31.72
N LYS A 315 -15.09 9.41 -32.34
CA LYS A 315 -14.99 9.56 -33.81
C LYS A 315 -14.85 8.22 -34.54
N ASN A 316 -14.19 7.23 -33.92
CA ASN A 316 -14.04 5.90 -34.49
C ASN A 316 -15.31 5.04 -34.28
N GLN A 317 -16.04 5.21 -33.17
CA GLN A 317 -17.35 4.61 -32.99
C GLN A 317 -18.36 5.12 -34.02
N ASP A 318 -18.41 6.43 -34.25
CA ASP A 318 -19.28 7.03 -35.29
C ASP A 318 -18.94 6.52 -36.69
N LYS A 319 -17.66 6.31 -37.00
CA LYS A 319 -17.23 5.68 -38.26
C LYS A 319 -17.62 4.20 -38.34
N SER A 320 -17.54 3.45 -37.24
CA SER A 320 -17.95 2.04 -37.21
C SER A 320 -19.47 1.87 -37.32
N LEU A 321 -20.25 2.78 -36.72
CA LEU A 321 -21.71 2.83 -36.83
C LEU A 321 -22.15 3.31 -38.22
N ALA A 322 -21.44 4.27 -38.81
CA ALA A 322 -21.66 4.69 -40.19
C ALA A 322 -21.29 3.60 -41.23
N ALA A 323 -20.26 2.78 -40.94
CA ALA A 323 -19.90 1.63 -41.77
C ALA A 323 -20.92 0.49 -41.64
N ASN A 324 -21.44 0.22 -40.43
CA ASN A 324 -22.44 -0.83 -40.20
C ASN A 324 -23.84 -0.48 -40.74
N ASN A 325 -24.17 0.81 -40.88
CA ASN A 325 -25.41 1.22 -41.55
C ASN A 325 -25.35 1.11 -43.10
N GLY A 326 -24.23 0.66 -43.66
CA GLY A 326 -24.02 0.46 -45.10
C GLY A 326 -24.13 -0.99 -45.58
N SER A 327 -24.31 -1.97 -44.70
CA SER A 327 -24.35 -3.39 -45.06
C SER A 327 -25.53 -4.12 -44.41
N SER A 328 -26.73 -3.90 -44.96
CA SER A 328 -27.85 -4.81 -44.77
C SER A 328 -27.64 -6.08 -45.62
N GLN A 329 -27.11 -7.16 -45.05
CA GLN A 329 -27.45 -8.53 -45.50
C GLN A 329 -27.45 -9.52 -44.32
N GLU A 330 -28.66 -10.07 -44.13
CA GLU A 330 -29.11 -11.34 -43.57
C GLU A 330 -28.24 -12.12 -42.56
N GLY A 331 -28.88 -12.41 -41.42
CA GLY A 331 -28.29 -13.15 -40.32
C GLY A 331 -28.08 -14.63 -40.58
N GLN A 332 -27.06 -15.16 -39.92
CA GLN A 332 -26.97 -16.56 -39.56
C GLN A 332 -26.58 -16.67 -38.09
N GLU A 333 -27.53 -17.22 -37.35
CA GLU A 333 -27.46 -17.63 -35.96
C GLU A 333 -26.39 -18.71 -35.82
N VAL A 334 -25.31 -18.44 -35.09
CA VAL A 334 -24.27 -19.42 -34.81
C VAL A 334 -24.40 -19.89 -33.37
N GLU A 335 -24.85 -21.13 -33.26
CA GLU A 335 -25.07 -21.91 -32.06
C GLU A 335 -23.76 -22.07 -31.27
N CYS A 336 -23.73 -21.53 -30.04
CA CYS A 336 -22.60 -21.65 -29.14
C CYS A 336 -22.59 -23.04 -28.50
N CYS A 337 -21.69 -23.90 -28.99
CA CYS A 337 -21.47 -25.24 -28.45
C CYS A 337 -20.70 -25.14 -27.12
N LYS A 338 -21.41 -25.28 -26.00
CA LYS A 338 -20.85 -25.54 -24.68
C LYS A 338 -20.19 -26.93 -24.68
N ARG A 339 -18.93 -27.04 -24.26
CA ARG A 339 -18.44 -28.28 -23.63
C ARG A 339 -17.19 -28.11 -22.75
N LEU A 340 -17.46 -28.42 -21.48
CA LEU A 340 -16.61 -28.94 -20.38
C LEU A 340 -15.48 -28.07 -19.86
#